data_AF-A0A929I3Z9-F1
#
_entry.id   AF-A0A929I3Z9-F1
#
_cell.length_a   1.000
_cell.length_b   1.000
_cell.length_c   1.000
_cell.angle_alpha   90.00
_cell.angle_beta   90.00
_cell.angle_gamma   90.00
#
_symmetry.space_group_name_H-M   'P 1'
#
loop_
_entity.id
_entity.type
_entity.pdbx_description
1 polymer ?
#
loop_
_entity_poly.entity_id
_entity_poly.type
_entity_poly.pdbx_seq_one_letter_code
_entity_poly.pdbx_strand_id
1 'polypeptide(L)'
;MDNGWSARPDTYYRKIIRKDNDAVSLDADMIRLLIAIDENKNLYQIAEEVNVGTAEFKKALSKLLDQGLIEPVQKDIPVLDQSFIETLRLNLSRAIGPMAEILIEDMAAEMEMDPSAIPINQAAELIAHLSREVPDEENRMQFKKSMLAILNKFSG
;
A
#
# COMPACT_ATOMS: atom_id res chain seq x y z
N MET A 1 19.80 -14.52 10.80
CA MET A 1 19.89 -14.23 9.35
C MET A 1 18.54 -13.68 8.98
N ASP A 2 18.45 -12.35 8.96
CA ASP A 2 17.19 -11.65 8.79
C ASP A 2 16.99 -11.46 7.29
N ASN A 3 16.03 -12.17 6.72
CA ASN A 3 15.75 -12.13 5.29
C ASN A 3 14.96 -10.84 5.05
N GLY A 4 15.67 -9.72 4.87
CA GLY A 4 15.17 -8.35 4.72
C GLY A 4 14.23 -8.12 3.53
N TRP A 5 13.10 -8.81 3.57
CA TRP A 5 11.94 -8.68 2.70
C TRP A 5 10.70 -8.54 3.59
N SER A 6 10.71 -7.55 4.48
CA SER A 6 9.51 -6.77 4.74
C SER A 6 9.44 -5.66 3.69
N ALA A 7 9.47 -6.04 2.41
CA ALA A 7 9.16 -5.12 1.34
C ALA A 7 7.69 -4.75 1.53
N ARG A 8 7.46 -3.55 2.04
CA ARG A 8 6.12 -2.97 2.14
C ARG A 8 5.45 -3.15 0.77
N PRO A 9 4.17 -3.59 0.70
CA PRO A 9 3.45 -3.84 -0.55
C PRO A 9 3.40 -2.62 -1.49
N ASP A 10 3.79 -1.45 -0.99
CA ASP A 10 3.76 -0.16 -1.65
C ASP A 10 5.14 0.34 -2.14
N THR A 11 6.11 -0.54 -2.44
CA THR A 11 7.39 -0.07 -3.01
C THR A 11 7.27 0.19 -4.52
N TYR A 12 7.37 1.45 -4.93
CA TYR A 12 7.32 1.89 -6.33
C TYR A 12 8.68 2.39 -6.81
N TYR A 13 8.94 2.31 -8.11
CA TYR A 13 10.16 2.82 -8.74
C TYR A 13 9.82 3.67 -9.96
N ARG A 14 10.67 4.66 -10.25
CA ARG A 14 10.60 5.42 -11.49
C ARG A 14 11.92 5.38 -12.25
N LYS A 15 11.84 5.63 -13.56
CA LYS A 15 13.01 5.76 -14.44
C LYS A 15 13.60 7.14 -14.29
N ILE A 16 14.92 7.23 -14.17
CA ILE A 16 15.63 8.51 -14.17
C ILE A 16 15.95 8.88 -15.61
N ILE A 17 15.51 10.07 -16.03
CA ILE A 17 15.96 10.67 -17.30
C ILE A 17 17.32 11.30 -17.03
N ARG A 18 18.39 10.57 -17.35
CA ARG A 18 19.74 11.10 -17.23
C ARG A 18 20.01 12.13 -18.33
N LYS A 19 20.74 13.18 -17.98
CA LYS A 19 21.17 14.25 -18.90
C LYS A 19 22.59 14.02 -19.42
N ASP A 20 23.29 13.03 -18.89
CA ASP A 20 24.59 12.60 -19.36
C ASP A 20 24.46 11.70 -20.60
N ASN A 21 25.52 11.66 -21.42
CA ASN A 21 25.61 10.77 -22.57
C ASN A 21 26.47 9.52 -22.26
N ASP A 22 26.63 9.18 -20.99
CA ASP A 22 27.46 8.06 -20.56
C ASP A 22 26.84 6.74 -21.01
N ALA A 23 27.58 5.96 -21.81
CA ALA A 23 27.10 4.67 -22.27
C ALA A 23 26.93 3.71 -21.08
N VAL A 24 25.73 3.16 -20.92
CA VAL A 24 25.43 2.16 -19.89
C VAL A 24 25.32 0.78 -20.50
N SER A 25 25.99 -0.21 -19.90
CA SER A 25 25.84 -1.60 -20.29
C SER A 25 24.60 -2.19 -19.61
N LEU A 26 23.62 -2.55 -20.43
CA LEU A 26 22.38 -3.19 -20.01
C LEU A 26 22.31 -4.61 -20.55
N ASP A 27 22.04 -5.58 -19.67
CA ASP A 27 21.71 -6.94 -20.09
C ASP A 27 20.21 -7.08 -20.41
N ALA A 28 19.81 -8.22 -20.97
CA ALA A 28 18.44 -8.44 -21.43
C ALA A 28 17.40 -8.32 -20.30
N ASP A 29 17.75 -8.75 -19.08
CA ASP A 29 16.84 -8.72 -17.94
C ASP A 29 16.70 -7.30 -17.39
N MET A 30 17.80 -6.53 -17.37
CA MET A 30 17.75 -5.10 -17.05
C MET A 30 16.89 -4.31 -18.05
N ILE A 31 16.99 -4.60 -19.35
CA ILE A 31 16.17 -3.94 -20.38
C ILE A 31 14.69 -4.26 -20.15
N ARG A 32 14.34 -5.53 -19.95
CA ARG A 32 12.95 -5.94 -19.69
C ARG A 32 12.38 -5.28 -18.44
N LEU A 33 13.14 -5.30 -17.34
CA LEU A 33 12.76 -4.66 -16.10
C LEU A 33 12.57 -3.15 -16.28
N LEU A 34 13.52 -2.48 -16.93
CA LEU A 34 13.45 -1.05 -17.19
C LEU A 34 12.25 -0.69 -18.07
N ILE A 35 11.84 -1.55 -19.00
CA ILE A 35 10.62 -1.35 -19.79
C ILE A 35 9.37 -1.47 -18.91
N ALA A 36 9.29 -2.52 -18.08
CA ALA A 36 8.14 -2.82 -17.24
C ALA A 36 7.91 -1.83 -16.08
N ILE A 37 8.97 -1.18 -15.60
CA ILE A 37 8.89 -0.16 -14.53
C ILE A 37 7.96 0.97 -14.97
N ASP A 38 6.94 1.20 -14.15
CA ASP A 38 5.95 2.26 -14.25
C ASP A 38 5.68 2.73 -12.81
N GLU A 39 5.57 4.04 -12.61
CA GLU A 39 5.36 4.61 -11.26
C GLU A 39 4.05 4.13 -10.63
N ASN A 40 3.11 3.60 -11.40
CA ASN A 40 1.83 3.06 -10.95
C ASN A 40 1.86 1.58 -10.59
N LYS A 41 2.96 0.89 -10.85
CA LYS A 41 3.13 -0.53 -10.52
C LYS A 41 4.05 -0.70 -9.33
N ASN A 42 3.60 -1.47 -8.33
CA ASN A 42 4.48 -1.84 -7.23
C ASN A 42 5.49 -2.91 -7.68
N LEU A 43 6.50 -3.15 -6.84
CA LEU A 43 7.57 -4.08 -7.16
C LEU A 43 7.09 -5.51 -7.46
N TYR A 44 6.00 -5.96 -6.83
CA TYR A 44 5.43 -7.29 -7.05
C TYR A 44 4.77 -7.40 -8.42
N GLN A 45 3.97 -6.41 -8.82
CA GLN A 45 3.34 -6.34 -10.14
C GLN A 45 4.39 -6.32 -11.25
N ILE A 46 5.47 -5.57 -11.05
CA ILE A 46 6.59 -5.53 -12.00
C ILE A 46 7.28 -6.90 -12.07
N ALA A 47 7.50 -7.56 -10.93
CA ALA A 47 8.13 -8.89 -10.90
C ALA A 47 7.29 -9.95 -11.64
N GLU A 48 5.96 -9.93 -11.47
CA GLU A 48 5.04 -10.82 -12.19
C GLU A 48 5.06 -10.56 -13.70
N GLU A 49 5.08 -9.30 -14.13
CA GLU A 49 5.06 -8.93 -15.54
C GLU A 49 6.33 -9.33 -16.30
N VAL A 50 7.50 -9.19 -15.66
CA VAL A 50 8.79 -9.45 -16.31
C VAL A 50 9.06 -10.97 -16.43
N ASN A 51 8.30 -11.82 -15.71
CA ASN A 51 8.37 -13.28 -15.74
C ASN A 51 9.81 -13.83 -15.61
N VAL A 52 10.57 -13.24 -14.69
CA VAL A 52 11.95 -13.64 -14.35
C VAL A 52 11.99 -14.26 -12.97
N GLY A 53 12.97 -15.14 -12.73
CA GLY A 53 13.20 -15.71 -11.41
C GLY A 53 13.52 -14.62 -10.38
N THR A 54 13.14 -14.87 -9.12
CA THR A 54 13.30 -13.92 -8.01
C THR A 54 14.76 -13.48 -7.80
N ALA A 55 15.74 -14.35 -8.05
CA ALA A 55 17.15 -14.03 -7.88
C ALA A 55 17.66 -13.11 -9.01
N GLU A 56 17.29 -13.44 -10.24
CA GLU A 56 17.59 -12.67 -11.45
C GLU A 56 16.96 -11.29 -11.39
N PHE A 57 15.70 -11.21 -10.94
CA PHE A 57 14.98 -9.96 -10.72
C PHE A 57 15.70 -9.05 -9.73
N LYS A 58 16.08 -9.56 -8.55
CA LYS A 58 16.80 -8.78 -7.52
C LYS A 58 18.13 -8.26 -8.05
N LYS A 59 18.85 -9.10 -8.81
CA LYS A 59 20.12 -8.72 -9.42
C LYS A 59 19.94 -7.62 -10.46
N ALA A 60 18.95 -7.73 -11.34
CA ALA A 60 18.64 -6.72 -12.34
C ALA A 60 18.22 -5.39 -11.68
N LEU A 61 17.34 -5.45 -10.68
CA LEU A 61 16.87 -4.29 -9.92
C LEU A 61 18.03 -3.56 -9.23
N SER A 62 18.90 -4.31 -8.53
CA SER A 62 20.05 -3.73 -7.83
C SER A 62 21.00 -3.03 -8.80
N LYS A 63 21.30 -3.65 -9.95
CA LYS A 63 22.13 -3.01 -10.98
C LYS A 63 21.51 -1.72 -11.54
N LEU A 64 20.19 -1.70 -11.77
CA LEU A 64 19.52 -0.49 -12.26
C LEU A 64 19.57 0.64 -11.23
N LEU A 65 19.46 0.32 -9.93
CA LEU A 65 19.62 1.29 -8.84
C LEU A 65 21.06 1.80 -8.75
N ASP A 66 22.04 0.89 -8.74
CA ASP A 66 23.47 1.22 -8.65
C ASP A 66 23.93 2.09 -9.83
N GLN A 67 23.34 1.89 -11.01
CA GLN A 67 23.62 2.68 -12.21
C GLN A 67 22.82 4.00 -12.29
N GLY A 68 21.96 4.29 -11.30
CA GLY A 68 21.14 5.49 -11.27
C GLY A 68 20.14 5.58 -12.43
N LEU A 69 19.67 4.43 -12.93
CA LEU A 69 18.67 4.37 -14.00
C LEU A 69 17.25 4.37 -13.46
N ILE A 70 17.09 3.96 -12.21
CA ILE A 70 15.82 3.99 -11.49
C ILE A 70 16.05 4.50 -10.07
N GLU A 71 14.99 5.00 -9.45
CA GLU A 71 14.97 5.36 -8.04
C GLU A 71 13.65 4.97 -7.38
N PRO A 72 13.66 4.67 -6.07
CA PRO A 72 12.43 4.43 -5.34
C PRO A 72 11.57 5.70 -5.30
N VAL A 73 10.26 5.53 -5.44
CA VAL A 73 9.27 6.59 -5.34
C VAL A 73 8.51 6.40 -4.04
N GLN A 74 8.58 7.41 -3.16
CA GLN A 74 7.58 7.56 -2.12
C GLN A 74 6.35 8.16 -2.78
N LYS A 75 5.30 7.34 -2.93
CA LYS A 75 4.00 7.88 -3.28
C LYS A 75 3.42 8.52 -2.02
N ASP A 76 3.04 9.79 -2.12
CA ASP A 76 2.10 10.39 -1.18
C ASP A 76 0.77 9.68 -1.37
N ILE A 77 0.57 8.59 -0.63
CA ILE A 77 -0.72 7.90 -0.62
C ILE A 77 -1.70 8.87 0.05
N PRO A 78 -2.80 9.25 -0.62
CA PRO A 78 -3.80 10.10 0.00
C PRO A 78 -4.29 9.48 1.29
N VAL A 79 -4.25 10.26 2.36
CA VAL A 79 -4.80 9.87 3.66
C VAL A 79 -6.24 10.36 3.75
N LEU A 80 -7.06 9.57 4.43
CA LEU A 80 -8.43 9.94 4.72
C LEU A 80 -8.44 11.06 5.76
N ASP A 81 -9.34 12.03 5.56
CA ASP A 81 -9.42 13.20 6.41
C ASP A 81 -10.04 12.86 7.79
N GLN A 82 -9.95 13.81 8.71
CA GLN A 82 -10.53 13.69 10.04
C GLN A 82 -12.03 13.37 10.02
N SER A 83 -12.76 13.80 8.98
CA SER A 83 -14.20 13.53 8.85
C SER A 83 -14.48 12.04 8.64
N PHE A 84 -13.62 11.36 7.88
CA PHE A 84 -13.71 9.91 7.72
C PHE A 84 -13.44 9.20 9.05
N ILE A 85 -12.39 9.61 9.78
CA ILE A 85 -12.02 9.02 11.08
C ILE A 85 -13.16 9.17 12.09
N GLU A 86 -13.75 10.35 12.18
CA GLU A 86 -14.92 10.60 13.04
C GLU A 86 -16.12 9.74 12.64
N THR A 87 -16.35 9.58 11.33
CA THR A 87 -17.42 8.75 10.81
C THR A 87 -17.20 7.27 11.11
N LEU A 88 -15.96 6.79 10.96
CA LEU A 88 -15.55 5.43 11.33
C LEU A 88 -15.81 5.18 12.81
N ARG A 89 -15.35 6.09 13.68
CA ARG A 89 -15.57 6.02 15.13
C ARG A 89 -17.06 6.00 15.48
N LEU A 90 -17.86 6.87 14.88
CA LEU A 90 -19.31 6.94 15.14
C LEU A 90 -20.05 5.68 14.70
N ASN A 91 -19.73 5.14 13.52
CA ASN A 91 -20.37 3.92 13.01
C ASN A 91 -19.98 2.71 13.84
N LEU A 92 -18.69 2.58 14.19
CA LEU A 92 -18.22 1.48 15.02
C LEU A 92 -18.78 1.57 16.45
N SER A 93 -18.85 2.79 17.03
CA SER A 93 -19.41 3.00 18.37
C SER A 93 -20.88 2.59 18.47
N ARG A 94 -21.65 2.70 17.38
CA ARG A 94 -23.04 2.21 17.34
C ARG A 94 -23.12 0.68 17.40
N ALA A 95 -22.11 0.00 16.89
CA ALA A 95 -22.07 -1.45 16.80
C ALA A 95 -21.53 -2.12 18.08
N ILE A 96 -20.51 -1.52 18.71
CA ILE A 96 -19.79 -2.13 19.85
C ILE A 96 -19.67 -1.22 21.10
N GLY A 97 -20.21 0.00 21.04
CA GLY A 97 -20.17 0.94 22.15
C GLY A 97 -18.86 1.73 22.25
N PRO A 98 -18.56 2.32 23.42
CA PRO A 98 -17.45 3.27 23.58
C PRO A 98 -16.06 2.66 23.38
N MET A 99 -15.94 1.33 23.35
CA MET A 99 -14.67 0.64 23.09
C MET A 99 -14.17 0.82 21.65
N ALA A 100 -15.00 1.35 20.76
CA ALA A 100 -14.67 1.57 19.34
C ALA A 100 -13.40 2.39 19.12
N GLU A 101 -13.14 3.40 19.96
CA GLU A 101 -11.95 4.25 19.82
C GLU A 101 -10.67 3.44 20.06
N ILE A 102 -10.62 2.67 21.15
CA ILE A 102 -9.50 1.79 21.49
C ILE A 102 -9.30 0.74 20.40
N LEU A 103 -10.38 0.13 19.89
CA LEU A 103 -10.28 -0.88 18.83
C LEU A 103 -9.71 -0.31 17.51
N ILE A 104 -10.05 0.94 17.17
CA ILE A 104 -9.50 1.61 15.99
C ILE A 104 -8.00 1.86 16.17
N GLU A 105 -7.60 2.33 17.35
CA GLU A 105 -6.18 2.57 17.67
C GLU A 105 -5.37 1.27 17.65
N ASP A 106 -5.87 0.21 18.29
CA ASP A 106 -5.21 -1.10 18.33
C ASP A 106 -5.06 -1.68 16.92
N MET A 107 -6.13 -1.65 16.11
CA MET A 107 -6.08 -2.20 14.76
C MET A 107 -5.19 -1.36 13.82
N ALA A 108 -5.20 -0.03 13.96
CA ALA A 108 -4.29 0.82 13.21
C ALA A 108 -2.83 0.53 13.57
N ALA A 109 -2.53 0.35 14.86
CA ALA A 109 -1.19 -0.02 15.32
C ALA A 109 -0.74 -1.40 14.82
N GLU A 110 -1.63 -2.41 14.83
CA GLU A 110 -1.36 -3.74 14.27
C GLU A 110 -1.04 -3.71 12.77
N MET A 111 -1.65 -2.77 12.05
CA MET A 111 -1.41 -2.54 10.62
C MET A 111 -0.24 -1.56 10.34
N GLU A 112 0.52 -1.16 11.36
CA GLU A 112 1.59 -0.16 11.28
C GLU A 112 1.16 1.20 10.67
N MET A 113 -0.09 1.61 10.92
CA MET A 113 -0.68 2.86 10.45
C MET A 113 -0.78 3.91 11.56
N ASP A 114 -0.81 5.18 11.17
CA ASP A 114 -1.23 6.26 12.06
C ASP A 114 -2.77 6.32 12.08
N PRO A 115 -3.43 6.14 13.25
CA PRO A 115 -4.90 6.18 13.36
C PRO A 115 -5.51 7.54 12.99
N SER A 116 -4.71 8.62 12.98
CA SER A 116 -5.13 9.96 12.55
C SER A 116 -4.92 10.22 11.05
N ALA A 117 -4.22 9.33 10.34
CA ALA A 117 -3.85 9.50 8.93
C ALA A 117 -3.92 8.17 8.18
N ILE A 118 -5.14 7.63 8.04
CA ILE A 118 -5.36 6.31 7.42
C ILE A 118 -5.16 6.40 5.90
N PRO A 119 -4.22 5.63 5.31
CA PRO A 119 -4.04 5.58 3.87
C PRO A 119 -5.28 5.02 3.15
N ILE A 120 -5.70 5.66 2.07
CA ILE A 120 -6.92 5.26 1.34
C ILE A 120 -6.87 3.82 0.80
N ASN A 121 -5.67 3.34 0.43
CA ASN A 121 -5.46 1.98 -0.06
C ASN A 121 -5.60 0.92 1.05
N GLN A 122 -5.43 1.29 2.31
CA GLN A 122 -5.52 0.39 3.47
C GLN A 122 -6.86 0.49 4.20
N ALA A 123 -7.65 1.56 3.95
CA ALA A 123 -8.91 1.80 4.62
C ALA A 123 -9.94 0.66 4.46
N ALA A 124 -10.02 0.04 3.27
CA ALA A 124 -10.92 -1.09 3.03
C ALA A 124 -10.55 -2.32 3.87
N GLU A 125 -9.25 -2.57 4.04
CA GLU A 125 -8.74 -3.65 4.88
C GLU A 125 -9.04 -3.36 6.35
N LEU A 126 -8.75 -2.16 6.84
CA LEU A 126 -9.08 -1.74 8.20
C LEU A 126 -10.57 -1.93 8.51
N ILE A 127 -11.47 -1.51 7.62
CA ILE A 127 -12.93 -1.71 7.79
C ILE A 127 -13.25 -3.21 7.91
N ALA A 128 -12.61 -4.06 7.09
CA ALA A 128 -12.84 -5.50 7.13
C ALA A 128 -12.36 -6.13 8.43
N HIS A 129 -11.22 -5.68 8.97
CA HIS A 129 -10.69 -6.11 10.26
C HIS A 129 -11.61 -5.67 11.41
N LEU A 130 -11.94 -4.38 11.51
CA LEU A 130 -12.85 -3.84 12.53
C LEU A 130 -14.23 -4.50 12.49
N SER A 131 -14.72 -4.88 11.31
CA SER A 131 -15.99 -5.60 11.19
C SER A 131 -15.97 -6.95 11.91
N ARG A 132 -14.84 -7.65 11.95
CA ARG A 132 -14.75 -8.98 12.61
C ARG A 132 -14.92 -8.88 14.12
N GLU A 133 -14.56 -7.74 14.69
CA GLU A 133 -14.66 -7.43 16.11
C GLU A 133 -16.09 -7.08 16.55
N VAL A 134 -17.00 -6.80 15.60
CA VAL A 134 -18.41 -6.55 15.89
C VAL A 134 -19.10 -7.89 16.21
N PRO A 135 -19.60 -8.13 17.44
CA PRO A 135 -20.13 -9.45 17.81
C PRO A 135 -21.44 -9.81 17.11
N ASP A 136 -22.32 -8.82 16.96
CA ASP A 136 -23.63 -8.99 16.32
C ASP A 136 -23.54 -8.94 14.79
N GLU A 137 -24.10 -9.94 14.12
CA GLU A 137 -23.97 -10.10 12.68
C GLU A 137 -24.71 -9.01 11.87
N GLU A 138 -25.87 -8.56 12.35
CA GLU A 138 -26.63 -7.50 11.70
C GLU A 138 -25.86 -6.17 11.77
N ASN A 139 -25.40 -5.80 12.96
CA ASN A 139 -24.58 -4.61 13.18
C ASN A 139 -23.27 -4.67 12.40
N ARG A 140 -22.64 -5.85 12.32
CA ARG A 140 -21.43 -6.07 11.51
C ARG A 140 -21.67 -5.77 10.03
N MET A 141 -22.74 -6.33 9.46
CA MET A 141 -23.10 -6.08 8.07
C MET A 141 -23.44 -4.60 7.83
N GLN A 142 -24.18 -3.97 8.74
CA GLN A 142 -24.55 -2.56 8.64
C GLN A 142 -23.32 -1.64 8.72
N PHE A 143 -22.40 -1.90 9.65
CA PHE A 143 -21.14 -1.17 9.79
C PHE A 143 -20.32 -1.26 8.50
N LYS A 144 -20.05 -2.49 8.02
CA LYS A 144 -19.26 -2.72 6.81
C LYS A 144 -19.87 -2.06 5.59
N LYS A 145 -21.19 -2.21 5.39
CA LYS A 145 -21.90 -1.61 4.24
C LYS A 145 -21.83 -0.08 4.27
N SER A 146 -22.06 0.51 5.45
CA SER A 146 -22.04 1.96 5.62
C SER A 146 -20.64 2.53 5.35
N MET A 147 -19.61 1.92 5.93
CA MET A 147 -18.24 2.39 5.77
C MET A 147 -17.69 2.23 4.36
N LEU A 148 -17.99 1.12 3.67
CA LEU A 148 -17.60 0.95 2.26
C LEU A 148 -18.29 1.97 1.34
N ALA A 149 -19.57 2.28 1.61
CA ALA A 149 -20.29 3.30 0.85
C ALA A 149 -19.71 4.71 1.07
N ILE A 150 -19.19 4.99 2.27
CA ILE A 150 -18.49 6.25 2.58
C ILE A 150 -17.13 6.26 1.88
N LEU A 151 -16.34 5.19 1.99
CA LEU A 151 -15.01 5.09 1.38
C LEU A 151 -15.05 5.32 -0.13
N ASN A 152 -16.06 4.77 -0.83
CA ASN A 152 -16.25 4.99 -2.26
C ASN A 152 -16.43 6.46 -2.66
N LYS A 153 -16.78 7.36 -1.73
CA LYS A 153 -16.86 8.81 -1.99
C LYS A 153 -15.50 9.50 -1.95
N PHE A 154 -14.51 8.87 -1.31
CA PHE A 154 -13.13 9.36 -1.20
C PHE A 154 -12.21 8.75 -2.28
N SER A 155 -12.58 7.59 -2.82
CA SER A 155 -11.81 6.91 -3.88
C SER A 155 -12.17 7.34 -5.30
N GLY A 156 -13.01 8.38 -5.47
CA GLY A 156 -13.58 8.84 -6.75
C GLY A 156 -13.12 10.21 -7.18
#